data_AF-A0A401T9J6-F1
#
_entry.id   AF-A0A401T9J6-F1
#
_cell.length_a   1.000
_cell.length_b   1.000
_cell.length_c   1.000
_cell.angle_alpha   90.00
_cell.angle_beta   90.00
_cell.angle_gamma   90.00
#
_symmetry.space_group_name_H-M   'P 1'
#
loop_
_entity.id
_entity.type
_entity.pdbx_description
1 polymer ?
#
loop_
_entity_poly.entity_id
_entity_poly.type
_entity_poly.pdbx_seq_one_letter_code
_entity_poly.pdbx_strand_id
1 'polypeptide(L)'
;NLLLLQPFASRVQFISGRAMQDIIERLSVLVQPVYRRKPQAVERYVLPVLWYLLGNMTGNGVIKGGSGNVRAVTAKLATSLHQQMGTGLQEYAASQPAHVIKTLRELTEKEL
;
A
#
# COMPACT_ATOMS: atom_id res chain seq x y z
N ASN A 1 -8.98 7.60 -14.55
CA ASN A 1 -7.99 6.53 -14.74
C ASN A 1 -8.20 5.39 -13.72
N LEU A 2 -9.43 4.85 -13.64
CA LEU A 2 -9.80 3.80 -12.66
C LEU A 2 -9.47 2.39 -13.16
N LEU A 3 -9.47 2.19 -14.49
CA LEU A 3 -9.22 0.91 -15.14
C LEU A 3 -7.80 0.38 -14.94
N LEU A 4 -6.88 1.20 -14.46
CA LEU A 4 -5.49 0.80 -14.21
C LEU A 4 -5.27 0.28 -12.79
N LEU A 5 -6.14 0.60 -11.83
CA LEU A 5 -5.98 0.19 -10.43
C LEU A 5 -6.02 -1.32 -10.27
N GLN A 6 -6.96 -1.98 -10.93
CA GLN A 6 -7.09 -3.44 -10.91
C GLN A 6 -5.88 -4.16 -11.53
N PRO A 7 -5.44 -3.86 -12.77
CA PRO A 7 -4.27 -4.52 -13.37
C PRO A 7 -2.94 -4.13 -12.70
N PHE A 8 -2.84 -2.97 -12.04
CA PHE A 8 -1.69 -2.67 -11.19
C PHE A 8 -1.72 -3.53 -9.92
N ALA A 9 -2.87 -3.60 -9.23
CA ALA A 9 -3.03 -4.39 -8.02
C ALA A 9 -2.73 -5.89 -8.23
N SER A 10 -3.23 -6.48 -9.31
CA SER A 10 -2.94 -7.88 -9.63
C SER A 10 -1.46 -8.10 -9.97
N ARG A 11 -0.81 -7.13 -10.62
CA ARG A 11 0.60 -7.27 -11.03
C ARG A 11 1.60 -7.09 -9.89
N VAL A 12 1.24 -6.45 -8.78
CA VAL A 12 2.11 -6.37 -7.59
C VAL A 12 2.48 -7.78 -7.07
N GLN A 13 1.64 -8.79 -7.30
CA GLN A 13 1.93 -10.16 -6.88
C GLN A 13 2.91 -10.91 -7.80
N PHE A 14 3.07 -10.45 -9.05
CA PHE A 14 3.88 -11.12 -10.07
C PHE A 14 5.16 -10.35 -10.45
N ILE A 15 5.32 -9.13 -9.93
CA ILE A 15 6.46 -8.26 -10.22
C ILE A 15 7.27 -8.08 -8.93
N SER A 16 8.59 -8.17 -9.04
CA SER A 16 9.53 -7.97 -7.92
C SER A 16 10.51 -6.85 -8.19
N GLY A 17 11.11 -6.29 -7.13
CA GLY A 17 12.20 -5.33 -7.23
C GLY A 17 11.77 -3.94 -7.72
N ARG A 18 12.59 -3.29 -8.56
CA ARG A 18 12.39 -1.87 -8.96
C ARG A 18 11.06 -1.62 -9.66
N ALA A 19 10.64 -2.51 -10.55
CA ALA A 19 9.37 -2.37 -11.27
C ALA A 19 8.15 -2.40 -10.30
N MET A 20 8.24 -3.17 -9.23
CA MET A 20 7.23 -3.19 -8.17
C MET A 20 7.22 -1.86 -7.41
N GLN A 21 8.40 -1.31 -7.08
CA GLN A 21 8.52 -0.01 -6.43
C GLN A 21 7.90 1.12 -7.26
N ASP A 22 8.19 1.15 -8.56
CA ASP A 22 7.64 2.15 -9.48
C ASP A 22 6.11 2.11 -9.54
N ILE A 23 5.51 0.91 -9.49
CA ILE A 23 4.05 0.73 -9.46
C ILE A 23 3.48 1.24 -8.13
N ILE A 24 4.08 0.88 -7.00
CA ILE A 24 3.63 1.32 -5.66
C ILE A 24 3.73 2.85 -5.54
N GLU A 25 4.82 3.42 -6.03
CA GLU A 25 5.00 4.87 -6.04
C GLU A 25 3.94 5.56 -6.91
N ARG A 26 3.68 5.06 -8.12
CA ARG A 26 2.59 5.59 -8.97
C ARG A 26 1.23 5.48 -8.28
N LEU A 27 0.96 4.37 -7.58
CA LEU A 27 -0.26 4.22 -6.79
C LEU A 27 -0.35 5.28 -5.68
N SER A 28 0.75 5.56 -4.97
CA SER A 28 0.75 6.58 -3.89
C SER A 28 0.33 7.96 -4.40
N VAL A 29 0.80 8.36 -5.59
CA VAL A 29 0.42 9.63 -6.22
C VAL A 29 -1.00 9.60 -6.78
N LEU A 30 -1.44 8.46 -7.31
CA LEU A 30 -2.79 8.31 -7.87
C LEU A 30 -3.88 8.25 -6.79
N VAL A 31 -3.57 7.80 -5.57
CA VAL A 31 -4.54 7.72 -4.47
C VAL A 31 -5.17 9.08 -4.18
N GLN A 32 -4.41 10.16 -4.15
CA GLN A 32 -4.93 11.51 -3.85
C GLN A 32 -6.04 11.98 -4.81
N PRO A 33 -5.83 12.07 -6.14
CA PRO A 33 -6.87 12.52 -7.07
C PRO A 33 -7.98 11.47 -7.28
N VAL A 34 -7.69 10.18 -7.10
CA VAL A 34 -8.69 9.11 -7.27
C VAL A 34 -9.61 9.02 -6.06
N TYR A 35 -9.08 9.15 -4.84
CA TYR A 35 -9.88 9.11 -3.62
C TYR A 35 -10.91 10.24 -3.59
N ARG A 36 -10.50 11.46 -3.97
CA ARG A 36 -11.42 12.60 -4.10
C ARG A 36 -12.57 12.36 -5.08
N ARG A 37 -12.35 11.56 -6.12
CA ARG A 37 -13.34 11.29 -7.19
C ARG A 37 -14.17 10.04 -6.94
N LYS A 38 -13.55 8.98 -6.42
CA LYS A 38 -14.15 7.67 -6.14
C LYS A 38 -13.39 6.98 -4.99
N PRO A 39 -13.73 7.28 -3.72
CA PRO A 39 -13.05 6.67 -2.57
C PRO A 39 -13.22 5.15 -2.54
N GLN A 40 -14.41 4.64 -2.89
CA GLN A 40 -14.72 3.21 -2.98
C GLN A 40 -13.77 2.43 -3.90
N ALA A 41 -13.26 3.04 -4.98
CA ALA A 41 -12.33 2.37 -5.87
C ALA A 41 -10.93 2.24 -5.26
N VAL A 42 -10.51 3.25 -4.50
CA VAL A 42 -9.25 3.19 -3.76
C VAL A 42 -9.33 2.10 -2.70
N GLU A 43 -10.45 2.03 -1.98
CA GLU A 43 -10.69 0.99 -0.98
C GLU A 43 -10.71 -0.40 -1.61
N ARG A 44 -11.37 -0.57 -2.76
CA ARG A 44 -11.50 -1.87 -3.44
C ARG A 44 -10.18 -2.38 -4.03
N TYR A 45 -9.32 -1.49 -4.52
CA TYR A 45 -8.13 -1.89 -5.29
C TYR A 45 -6.80 -1.59 -4.61
N VAL A 46 -6.69 -0.50 -3.84
CA VAL A 46 -5.42 -0.10 -3.20
C VAL A 46 -5.25 -0.72 -1.82
N LEU A 47 -6.32 -0.83 -1.02
CA LEU A 47 -6.21 -1.48 0.30
C LEU A 47 -5.69 -2.92 0.22
N PRO A 48 -6.20 -3.80 -0.67
CA PRO A 48 -5.67 -5.15 -0.78
C PRO A 48 -4.19 -5.18 -1.17
N VAL A 49 -3.73 -4.21 -1.99
CA VAL A 49 -2.32 -4.07 -2.34
C VAL A 49 -1.51 -3.69 -1.12
N LEU A 50 -1.94 -2.70 -0.34
CA LEU A 50 -1.26 -2.31 0.90
C LEU A 50 -1.14 -3.50 1.86
N TRP A 51 -2.23 -4.25 2.09
CA TRP A 51 -2.23 -5.42 2.96
C TRP A 51 -1.30 -6.52 2.45
N TYR A 52 -1.29 -6.77 1.15
CA TYR A 52 -0.35 -7.70 0.54
C TYR A 52 1.10 -7.27 0.76
N LEU A 53 1.43 -5.99 0.55
CA LEU A 53 2.78 -5.46 0.75
C LEU A 53 3.22 -5.64 2.21
N LEU A 54 2.38 -5.22 3.16
CA LEU A 54 2.68 -5.29 4.59
C LEU A 54 2.78 -6.72 5.11
N GLY A 55 1.90 -7.63 4.66
CA GLY A 55 1.92 -9.03 5.07
C GLY A 55 3.07 -9.84 4.48
N ASN A 56 3.56 -9.45 3.30
CA ASN A 56 4.70 -10.12 2.66
C ASN A 56 6.04 -9.42 2.92
N MET A 57 6.02 -8.26 3.58
CA MET A 57 7.21 -7.54 3.97
C MET A 57 7.95 -8.27 5.08
N THR A 58 9.25 -8.44 4.90
CA THR A 58 10.15 -8.81 6.00
C THR A 58 10.57 -7.55 6.76
N GLY A 59 11.07 -7.67 7.99
CA GLY A 59 11.45 -6.53 8.84
C GLY A 59 12.46 -5.56 8.22
N ASN A 60 13.20 -5.99 7.18
CA ASN A 60 14.14 -5.17 6.42
C ASN A 60 13.49 -4.42 5.24
N GLY A 61 12.18 -4.54 5.04
CA GLY A 61 11.48 -3.86 3.96
C GLY A 61 11.53 -4.56 2.61
N VAL A 62 12.01 -5.81 2.59
CA VAL A 62 12.09 -6.65 1.39
C VAL A 62 10.91 -7.59 1.38
N ILE A 63 10.23 -7.72 0.25
CA ILE A 63 9.16 -8.70 0.09
C ILE A 63 9.75 -10.08 -0.12
N LYS A 64 9.19 -11.08 0.59
CA LYS A 64 9.64 -12.48 0.50
C LYS A 64 9.71 -12.91 -0.98
N GLY A 65 10.89 -13.33 -1.42
CA GLY A 65 11.13 -13.79 -2.80
C GLY A 65 11.53 -12.71 -3.82
N GLY A 66 11.75 -11.45 -3.40
CA GLY A 66 12.17 -10.36 -4.30
C GLY A 66 13.49 -9.69 -3.90
N SER A 67 14.09 -8.96 -4.83
CA SER A 67 15.27 -8.10 -4.59
C SER A 67 14.88 -6.62 -4.73
N GLY A 68 14.60 -5.95 -3.61
CA GLY A 68 14.34 -4.51 -3.60
C GLY A 68 13.64 -4.06 -2.32
N ASN A 69 14.15 -3.00 -1.71
CA ASN A 69 13.54 -2.40 -0.52
C ASN A 69 12.29 -1.60 -0.93
N VAL A 70 11.11 -2.15 -0.68
CA VAL A 70 9.83 -1.47 -0.97
C VAL A 70 9.32 -0.67 0.24
N ARG A 71 10.10 -0.55 1.32
CA ARG A 71 9.67 0.08 2.59
C ARG A 71 9.29 1.53 2.43
N ALA A 72 10.15 2.32 1.79
CA ALA A 72 9.92 3.74 1.60
C ALA A 72 8.66 3.99 0.77
N VAL A 73 8.53 3.31 -0.38
CA VAL A 73 7.36 3.47 -1.26
C VAL A 73 6.07 2.95 -0.62
N THR A 74 6.14 1.87 0.17
CA THR A 74 4.99 1.33 0.91
C THR A 74 4.57 2.25 2.05
N ALA A 75 5.54 2.84 2.78
CA ALA A 75 5.28 3.85 3.80
C ALA A 75 4.58 5.07 3.18
N LYS A 76 5.12 5.61 2.07
CA LYS A 76 4.51 6.71 1.31
C LYS A 76 3.08 6.41 0.87
N LEU A 77 2.81 5.19 0.40
CA LEU A 77 1.46 4.73 0.05
C LEU A 77 0.54 4.69 1.28
N ALA A 78 1.01 4.11 2.39
CA ALA A 78 0.27 4.02 3.64
C ALA A 78 -0.08 5.41 4.20
N THR A 79 0.89 6.33 4.22
CA THR A 79 0.71 7.72 4.65
C THR A 79 -0.29 8.45 3.75
N SER A 80 -0.18 8.29 2.43
CA SER A 80 -1.11 8.90 1.48
C SER A 80 -2.55 8.41 1.70
N LEU A 81 -2.73 7.10 1.94
CA LEU A 81 -4.04 6.53 2.29
C LEU A 81 -4.53 7.04 3.64
N HIS A 82 -3.66 7.12 4.65
CA HIS A 82 -4.04 7.60 5.97
C HIS A 82 -4.47 9.07 5.95
N GLN A 83 -3.80 9.92 5.17
CA GLN A 83 -4.20 11.32 4.98
C GLN A 83 -5.57 11.46 4.30
N GLN A 84 -5.95 10.52 3.43
CA GLN A 84 -7.23 10.56 2.71
C GLN A 84 -8.38 9.91 3.50
N MET A 85 -8.11 8.78 4.14
CA MET A 85 -9.11 7.95 4.84
C MET A 85 -9.20 8.22 6.34
N GLY A 86 -8.19 8.88 6.92
CA GLY A 86 -8.08 9.12 8.35
C GLY A 86 -8.11 7.82 9.17
N THR A 87 -8.99 7.80 10.17
CA THR A 87 -9.21 6.65 11.07
C THR A 87 -9.79 5.43 10.37
N GLY A 88 -10.48 5.59 9.24
CA GLY A 88 -11.04 4.47 8.48
C GLY A 88 -9.97 3.46 8.03
N LEU A 89 -8.73 3.91 7.76
CA LEU A 89 -7.62 3.00 7.45
C LEU A 89 -7.32 2.05 8.63
N GLN A 90 -7.44 2.52 9.87
CA GLN A 90 -7.22 1.69 11.05
C GLN A 90 -8.38 0.71 11.29
N GLU A 91 -9.61 1.10 10.99
CA GLU A 91 -10.77 0.20 11.04
C GLU A 91 -10.62 -0.95 10.03
N TYR A 92 -10.19 -0.65 8.80
CA TYR A 92 -9.85 -1.68 7.82
C TYR A 92 -8.64 -2.53 8.26
N ALA A 93 -7.64 -1.92 8.88
CA ALA A 93 -6.49 -2.63 9.42
C ALA A 93 -6.88 -3.56 10.58
N ALA A 94 -7.92 -3.26 11.37
CA ALA A 94 -8.37 -4.11 12.47
C ALA A 94 -8.84 -5.51 12.00
N SER A 95 -9.24 -5.63 10.73
CA SER A 95 -9.58 -6.92 10.09
C SER A 95 -8.35 -7.68 9.56
N GLN A 96 -7.14 -7.11 9.67
CA GLN A 96 -5.90 -7.71 9.19
C GLN A 96 -5.14 -8.43 10.32
N PRO A 97 -4.20 -9.33 10.00
CA PRO A 97 -3.37 -9.98 11.00
C PRO A 97 -2.55 -8.99 11.85
N ALA A 98 -2.29 -9.32 13.12
CA ALA A 98 -1.58 -8.43 14.05
C ALA A 98 -0.20 -7.95 13.55
N HIS A 99 0.53 -8.78 12.80
CA HIS A 99 1.81 -8.38 12.20
C HIS A 99 1.65 -7.29 11.14
N VAL A 100 0.59 -7.33 10.32
CA VAL A 100 0.27 -6.31 9.30
C VAL A 100 -0.03 -4.98 9.97
N ILE A 101 -0.84 -4.99 11.03
CA ILE A 101 -1.20 -3.80 11.81
C ILE A 101 0.05 -3.19 12.44
N LYS A 102 0.92 -4.03 13.02
CA LYS A 102 2.20 -3.59 13.61
C LYS A 102 3.09 -2.93 12.57
N THR A 103 3.29 -3.57 11.42
CA THR A 103 4.11 -3.01 10.33
C THR A 103 3.49 -1.73 9.76
N LEU A 104 2.17 -1.65 9.62
CA LEU A 104 1.48 -0.42 9.21
C LEU A 104 1.83 0.73 10.15
N ARG A 105 1.63 0.54 11.46
CA ARG A 105 1.90 1.56 12.49
C ARG A 105 3.36 2.00 12.46
N GLU A 106 4.29 1.05 12.43
CA GLU A 106 5.74 1.33 12.36
C GLU A 106 6.16 2.14 11.12
N LEU A 107 5.41 2.05 10.01
CA LEU A 107 5.69 2.80 8.79
C LEU A 107 5.04 4.17 8.81
N THR A 108 3.81 4.30 9.31
CA THR A 108 3.12 5.59 9.41
C THR A 108 3.67 6.48 10.52
N GLU A 109 4.17 5.91 11.62
CA GLU A 109 4.80 6.69 12.71
C GLU A 109 6.17 7.28 12.34
N LYS A 110 6.85 6.72 11.34
CA LYS A 110 8.19 7.18 10.91
C LYS A 110 8.16 8.30 9.86
N GLU A 111 7.00 8.56 9.27
CA GLU A 111 6.82 9.58 8.21
C GLU A 111 6.09 10.83 8.74
N LEU A 112 5.72 10.86 10.02
CA LEU A 112 5.24 12.04 10.77
C LEU A 112 6.40 12.72 11.48
#